data_AF-A0A2E4WQ45-F1
#
_entry.id   AF-A0A2E4WQ45-F1
#
_cell.length_a   1.000
_cell.length_b   1.000
_cell.length_c   1.000
_cell.angle_alpha   90.00
_cell.angle_beta   90.00
_cell.angle_gamma   90.00
#
_symmetry.space_group_name_H-M   'P 1'
#
loop_
_entity.id
_entity.type
_entity.pdbx_description
1 polymer ?
#
loop_
_entity_poly.entity_id
_entity_poly.type
_entity_poly.pdbx_seq_one_letter_code
_entity_poly.pdbx_strand_id
1 'polypeptide(L)'
;MSNKFTKWVGALLTLIWCTASINVAAQTVVFSEDFESGTDNWTFTVSEDPDGDGPAQGGAGYEVSPTGYESSGSLFHGWLPTAAVNDDWAISPLIDLTDPSYASATVSWMEYNQYTASWYGYQEVAVSLDGENWVSIHNGYVEDLEWNQITADLSLFVGFQVYVGFHYAGSDAQSWWIDDVTVTAHTEVQVLGCDDEVAANYNADATLNDGSCVYFGESCDLAIEAFDGANAVNGTPMWYFYTATASGTATISASPGLFTQTGVFSSCELGEFTFNADLGNNSGSEGYTIDVDIAEGSTVFILMDSSNDEDQFQFTITFEAGIDGCMDADATNYNADATNDDGSCEYSCEYLGLGTTVSCDGGSFQGEVSWTINDCITGEVMLAGGAPYSECSDIDLSAGFVLNMTDSWGDGWNGNVLTVGADTYTLDGIADDGSSAQVIVGCA
;
A
#
# COMPACT_ATOMS: atom_id res chain seq x y z
N MET A 1 -4.16 -33.07 -10.85
CA MET A 1 -2.85 -33.61 -10.40
C MET A 1 -1.78 -32.70 -11.01
N SER A 2 -1.25 -31.80 -10.20
CA SER A 2 0.17 -31.76 -9.81
C SER A 2 1.06 -30.96 -10.79
N ASN A 3 1.29 -29.65 -10.53
CA ASN A 3 2.44 -29.09 -9.77
C ASN A 3 3.64 -28.87 -10.73
N LYS A 4 4.29 -27.70 -10.89
CA LYS A 4 4.90 -26.81 -9.88
C LYS A 4 5.42 -25.49 -10.50
N PHE A 5 5.41 -24.44 -9.66
CA PHE A 5 6.49 -23.45 -9.42
C PHE A 5 7.02 -22.55 -10.56
N THR A 6 6.72 -21.26 -10.43
CA THR A 6 7.66 -20.10 -10.29
C THR A 6 7.22 -18.90 -11.13
N LYS A 7 6.30 -18.09 -10.62
CA LYS A 7 6.13 -16.66 -10.96
C LYS A 7 5.71 -15.96 -9.67
N TRP A 8 6.14 -14.70 -9.50
CA TRP A 8 6.09 -13.86 -8.29
C TRP A 8 7.37 -13.86 -7.43
N VAL A 9 8.47 -13.41 -8.04
CA VAL A 9 9.51 -12.63 -7.37
C VAL A 9 9.57 -11.31 -8.13
N GLY A 10 9.41 -10.18 -7.45
CA GLY A 10 9.51 -8.85 -8.08
C GLY A 10 8.34 -7.91 -7.83
N ALA A 11 7.76 -7.90 -6.64
CA ALA A 11 7.14 -6.69 -6.09
C ALA A 11 7.73 -6.55 -4.70
N LEU A 12 8.77 -5.71 -4.59
CA LEU A 12 9.26 -5.23 -3.31
C LEU A 12 8.12 -4.36 -2.76
N LEU A 13 7.14 -5.00 -2.10
CA LEU A 13 6.29 -4.29 -1.18
C LEU A 13 7.24 -3.75 -0.11
N THR A 14 7.52 -2.46 -0.18
CA THR A 14 7.73 -1.65 1.01
C THR A 14 6.44 -1.80 1.82
N LEU A 15 6.33 -2.91 2.54
CA LEU A 15 5.43 -3.04 3.67
C LEU A 15 6.00 -2.06 4.69
N ILE A 16 5.67 -0.78 4.53
CA ILE A 16 5.67 0.14 5.65
C ILE A 16 4.79 -0.57 6.66
N TRP A 17 5.40 -1.01 7.74
CA TRP A 17 4.69 -1.53 8.87
C TRP A 17 3.80 -0.40 9.37
N CYS A 18 2.58 -0.32 8.83
CA CYS A 18 1.47 0.26 9.56
C CYS A 18 1.24 -0.72 10.72
N THR A 19 2.08 -0.61 11.74
CA THR A 19 1.69 -1.06 13.07
C THR A 19 0.46 -0.23 13.36
N ALA A 20 -0.73 -0.80 13.13
CA ALA A 20 -1.93 -0.35 13.79
C ALA A 20 -1.60 -0.46 15.28
N SER A 21 -1.09 0.64 15.84
CA SER A 21 -0.96 0.82 17.27
C SER A 21 -2.38 0.66 17.79
N ILE A 22 -2.65 -0.49 18.41
CA ILE A 22 -3.91 -0.71 19.10
C ILE A 22 -3.92 0.33 20.23
N ASN A 23 -4.62 1.44 19.97
CA ASN A 23 -4.76 2.56 20.88
C ASN A 23 -5.67 2.13 22.03
N VAL A 24 -5.06 1.59 23.08
CA VAL A 24 -5.72 1.49 24.38
C VAL A 24 -5.33 2.74 25.15
N ALA A 25 -6.27 3.66 25.37
CA ALA A 25 -6.09 4.73 26.34
C ALA A 25 -5.60 4.09 27.66
N ALA A 26 -4.44 4.51 28.16
CA ALA A 26 -3.91 3.90 29.37
C ALA A 26 -4.67 4.47 30.57
N GLN A 27 -5.17 3.57 31.41
CA GLN A 27 -5.82 3.89 32.67
C GLN A 27 -4.83 3.66 33.80
N THR A 28 -4.66 4.65 34.66
CA THR A 28 -3.78 4.58 35.83
C THR A 28 -4.62 4.83 37.07
N VAL A 29 -4.71 3.86 37.97
CA VAL A 29 -5.27 4.08 39.32
C VAL A 29 -4.24 4.88 40.12
N VAL A 30 -4.58 6.12 40.46
CA VAL A 30 -3.69 7.04 41.19
C VAL A 30 -3.97 7.04 42.69
N PHE A 31 -5.17 6.62 43.09
CA PHE A 31 -5.57 6.45 44.48
C PHE A 31 -6.62 5.34 44.57
N SER A 32 -6.53 4.51 45.61
CA SER A 32 -7.54 3.50 45.94
C SER A 32 -7.62 3.32 47.45
N GLU A 33 -8.83 3.25 47.98
CA GLU A 33 -9.12 2.95 49.38
C GLU A 33 -10.31 1.98 49.46
N ASP A 34 -10.12 0.86 50.14
CA ASP A 34 -11.13 -0.18 50.40
C ASP A 34 -11.54 -0.22 51.88
N PHE A 35 -10.95 0.62 52.73
CA PHE A 35 -11.18 0.72 54.18
C PHE A 35 -10.96 -0.58 54.98
N GLU A 36 -10.36 -1.62 54.38
CA GLU A 36 -10.07 -2.91 55.04
C GLU A 36 -8.99 -2.78 56.10
N SER A 37 -8.07 -1.84 55.86
CA SER A 37 -6.94 -1.56 56.74
C SER A 37 -7.22 -0.43 57.74
N GLY A 38 -8.47 0.06 57.78
CA GLY A 38 -8.89 1.22 58.55
C GLY A 38 -8.86 2.50 57.72
N THR A 39 -8.80 3.65 58.39
CA THR A 39 -8.87 4.99 57.77
C THR A 39 -7.57 5.76 57.95
N ASP A 40 -6.44 5.05 58.01
CA ASP A 40 -5.14 5.66 58.26
C ASP A 40 -4.83 6.66 57.12
N ASN A 41 -4.58 7.93 57.48
CA ASN A 41 -4.36 9.09 56.60
C ASN A 41 -5.62 9.82 56.08
N TRP A 42 -6.83 9.35 56.39
CA TRP A 42 -8.04 10.14 56.21
C TRP A 42 -8.19 11.17 57.33
N THR A 43 -8.70 12.35 56.98
CA THR A 43 -8.99 13.41 57.94
C THR A 43 -10.49 13.52 58.14
N PHE A 44 -10.93 13.48 59.39
CA PHE A 44 -12.34 13.61 59.76
C PHE A 44 -12.57 14.92 60.48
N THR A 45 -13.55 15.70 60.01
CA THR A 45 -14.05 16.86 60.74
C THR A 45 -15.45 16.57 61.25
N VAL A 46 -15.72 17.04 62.47
CA VAL A 46 -17.02 16.90 63.14
C VAL A 46 -17.38 18.28 63.66
N SER A 47 -18.64 18.68 63.54
CA SER A 47 -19.09 19.93 64.18
C SER A 47 -19.07 19.76 65.70
N GLU A 48 -18.30 20.58 66.42
CA GLU A 48 -18.28 20.57 67.89
C GLU A 48 -19.70 20.79 68.44
N ASP A 49 -20.17 19.84 69.25
CA ASP A 49 -21.38 19.94 70.05
C ASP A 49 -21.36 21.25 70.89
N PRO A 50 -22.27 22.22 70.63
CA PRO A 50 -22.32 23.47 71.39
C PRO A 50 -22.64 23.30 72.87
N ASP A 51 -23.19 22.15 73.27
CA ASP A 51 -23.67 21.91 74.64
C ASP A 51 -22.60 21.29 75.55
N GLY A 52 -21.43 20.92 75.03
CA GLY A 52 -20.25 20.56 75.83
C GLY A 52 -20.40 19.27 76.66
N ASP A 53 -21.47 18.51 76.45
CA ASP A 53 -21.71 17.19 77.05
C ASP A 53 -21.25 16.10 76.07
N GLY A 54 -20.03 16.24 75.56
CA GLY A 54 -19.48 15.33 74.55
C GLY A 54 -19.49 13.86 75.01
N PRO A 55 -19.64 12.89 74.10
CA PRO A 55 -19.44 11.51 74.46
C PRO A 55 -17.95 11.15 74.43
N ALA A 56 -17.54 10.45 75.48
CA ALA A 56 -16.37 9.59 75.44
C ALA A 56 -16.57 8.53 74.35
N GLN A 57 -15.60 8.36 73.43
CA GLN A 57 -15.46 7.21 72.51
C GLN A 57 -16.79 6.70 71.91
N GLY A 58 -17.21 7.25 70.78
CA GLY A 58 -18.36 6.79 70.00
C GLY A 58 -19.52 7.79 69.93
N GLY A 59 -19.29 8.97 69.36
CA GLY A 59 -20.40 9.87 69.04
C GLY A 59 -19.98 11.06 68.18
N ALA A 60 -20.71 11.22 67.07
CA ALA A 60 -20.66 12.24 66.03
C ALA A 60 -19.42 12.18 65.11
N GLY A 61 -19.61 11.64 63.90
CA GLY A 61 -18.61 11.58 62.83
C GLY A 61 -18.68 10.30 61.99
N TYR A 62 -17.95 10.27 60.86
CA TYR A 62 -17.72 9.05 60.09
C TYR A 62 -16.93 8.01 60.91
N GLU A 63 -17.28 6.74 60.76
CA GLU A 63 -16.68 5.59 61.45
C GLU A 63 -16.35 4.48 60.44
N VAL A 64 -15.55 3.48 60.84
CA VAL A 64 -15.37 2.26 60.05
C VAL A 64 -16.45 1.24 60.42
N SER A 65 -17.26 0.86 59.44
CA SER A 65 -18.26 -0.20 59.58
C SER A 65 -17.68 -1.55 59.18
N PRO A 66 -18.00 -2.66 59.87
CA PRO A 66 -17.69 -4.01 59.39
C PRO A 66 -18.66 -4.47 58.29
N THR A 67 -19.48 -3.56 57.73
CA THR A 67 -20.45 -3.83 56.67
C THR A 67 -20.11 -2.98 55.46
N GLY A 68 -19.39 -3.56 54.51
CA GLY A 68 -19.00 -2.96 53.24
C GLY A 68 -19.51 -3.77 52.04
N TYR A 69 -19.11 -3.33 50.86
CA TYR A 69 -19.40 -4.02 49.61
C TYR A 69 -18.73 -5.41 49.61
N GLU A 70 -19.42 -6.45 49.13
CA GLU A 70 -18.91 -7.84 49.21
C GLU A 70 -18.53 -8.34 50.62
N SER A 71 -19.06 -7.72 51.69
CA SER A 71 -18.78 -8.04 53.11
C SER A 71 -17.38 -7.62 53.60
N SER A 72 -16.81 -6.59 52.99
CA SER A 72 -15.66 -5.80 53.47
C SER A 72 -16.03 -4.94 54.69
N GLY A 73 -15.06 -4.22 55.24
CA GLY A 73 -15.26 -2.98 55.96
C GLY A 73 -15.53 -1.81 55.02
N SER A 74 -16.08 -0.73 55.54
CA SER A 74 -16.39 0.47 54.76
C SER A 74 -16.37 1.69 55.64
N LEU A 75 -16.35 2.87 55.02
CA LEU A 75 -16.59 4.11 55.72
C LEU A 75 -18.09 4.32 55.92
N PHE A 76 -18.49 4.76 57.10
CA PHE A 76 -19.89 4.82 57.50
C PHE A 76 -20.22 6.09 58.26
N HIS A 77 -21.28 6.76 57.85
CA HIS A 77 -21.95 7.81 58.61
C HIS A 77 -23.29 7.29 59.12
N GLY A 78 -23.47 7.28 60.44
CA GLY A 78 -24.60 6.62 61.11
C GLY A 78 -25.73 7.53 61.55
N TRP A 79 -26.90 6.93 61.77
CA TRP A 79 -28.05 7.64 62.34
C TRP A 79 -27.79 8.10 63.79
N LEU A 80 -27.81 9.41 64.02
CA LEU A 80 -27.74 10.03 65.35
C LEU A 80 -29.08 10.72 65.68
N PRO A 81 -29.74 10.36 66.80
CA PRO A 81 -31.03 10.94 67.21
C PRO A 81 -30.94 12.30 67.91
N THR A 82 -29.84 13.04 67.76
CA THR A 82 -29.59 14.31 68.45
C THR A 82 -30.09 15.50 67.63
N ALA A 83 -30.75 16.47 68.28
CA ALA A 83 -31.33 17.66 67.63
C ALA A 83 -30.30 18.70 67.09
N ALA A 84 -29.02 18.32 67.00
CA ALA A 84 -27.94 19.17 66.48
C ALA A 84 -27.79 18.97 64.96
N VAL A 85 -27.40 20.02 64.26
CA VAL A 85 -27.06 19.93 62.83
C VAL A 85 -25.65 19.34 62.74
N ASN A 86 -25.51 18.19 62.08
CA ASN A 86 -24.22 17.62 61.73
C ASN A 86 -23.65 18.35 60.50
N ASP A 87 -22.33 18.50 60.45
CA ASP A 87 -21.53 19.00 59.32
C ASP A 87 -20.21 18.23 59.37
N ASP A 88 -20.26 17.01 58.85
CA ASP A 88 -19.23 15.99 59.01
C ASP A 88 -18.54 15.74 57.67
N TRP A 89 -17.21 15.75 57.67
CA TRP A 89 -16.40 15.46 56.50
C TRP A 89 -15.51 14.25 56.72
N ALA A 90 -15.42 13.41 55.69
CA ALA A 90 -14.33 12.46 55.50
C ALA A 90 -13.50 12.89 54.30
N ILE A 91 -12.26 13.30 54.57
CA ILE A 91 -11.36 13.88 53.59
C ILE A 91 -10.23 12.91 53.31
N SER A 92 -10.03 12.58 52.03
CA SER A 92 -8.96 11.71 51.57
C SER A 92 -7.57 12.28 51.91
N PRO A 93 -6.50 11.48 51.82
CA PRO A 93 -5.16 12.02 51.64
C PRO A 93 -5.05 12.88 50.38
N LEU A 94 -3.94 13.61 50.23
CA LEU A 94 -3.66 14.37 49.02
C LEU A 94 -3.42 13.42 47.83
N ILE A 95 -4.21 13.57 46.77
CA ILE A 95 -4.18 12.77 45.54
C ILE A 95 -3.46 13.57 44.46
N ASP A 96 -2.48 12.95 43.80
CA ASP A 96 -1.63 13.62 42.80
C ASP A 96 -2.15 13.39 41.38
N LEU A 97 -2.68 14.46 40.76
CA LEU A 97 -3.08 14.48 39.35
C LEU A 97 -2.16 15.39 38.51
N THR A 98 -0.93 15.66 38.97
CA THR A 98 -0.02 16.63 38.32
C THR A 98 0.75 16.07 37.12
N ASP A 99 0.65 14.78 36.81
CA ASP A 99 1.32 14.19 35.65
C ASP A 99 0.80 14.85 34.36
N PRO A 100 1.67 15.52 33.58
CA PRO A 100 1.26 16.22 32.37
C PRO A 100 0.78 15.29 31.24
N SER A 101 0.95 13.97 31.39
CA SER A 101 0.39 12.99 30.45
C SER A 101 -1.09 12.70 30.67
N TYR A 102 -1.65 13.03 31.85
CA TYR A 102 -3.06 12.87 32.13
C TYR A 102 -3.89 13.86 31.30
N ALA A 103 -4.89 13.36 30.58
CA ALA A 103 -5.81 14.14 29.77
C ALA A 103 -7.18 14.31 30.47
N SER A 104 -7.57 13.32 31.28
CA SER A 104 -8.81 13.33 32.08
C SER A 104 -8.64 12.47 33.33
N ALA A 105 -9.55 12.61 34.30
CA ALA A 105 -9.57 11.80 35.51
C ALA A 105 -11.00 11.61 36.02
N THR A 106 -11.24 10.53 36.77
CA THR A 106 -12.53 10.26 37.42
C THR A 106 -12.31 9.74 38.84
N VAL A 107 -13.25 10.01 39.73
CA VAL A 107 -13.39 9.30 41.02
C VAL A 107 -14.62 8.40 40.98
N SER A 108 -14.48 7.17 41.47
CA SER A 108 -15.59 6.26 41.69
C SER A 108 -15.60 5.71 43.11
N TRP A 109 -16.77 5.40 43.63
CA TRP A 109 -16.94 4.76 44.94
C TRP A 109 -18.19 3.88 44.90
N MET A 110 -18.23 2.90 45.78
CA MET A 110 -19.44 2.16 46.11
C MET A 110 -20.18 2.92 47.21
N GLU A 111 -21.49 3.06 47.09
CA GLU A 111 -22.34 3.65 48.12
C GLU A 111 -23.53 2.77 48.47
N TYR A 112 -23.94 2.82 49.73
CA TYR A 112 -25.17 2.23 50.23
C TYR A 112 -25.86 3.23 51.16
N ASN A 113 -27.17 3.43 50.97
CA ASN A 113 -27.92 4.50 51.62
C ASN A 113 -29.18 3.96 52.31
N GLN A 114 -29.24 4.06 53.63
CA GLN A 114 -30.39 3.57 54.42
C GLN A 114 -31.15 4.70 55.11
N TYR A 115 -32.48 4.56 55.15
CA TYR A 115 -33.47 5.40 55.86
C TYR A 115 -33.82 6.76 55.22
N THR A 116 -35.05 6.89 54.72
CA THR A 116 -35.72 8.18 54.39
C THR A 116 -36.75 8.59 55.45
N ALA A 117 -36.29 9.07 56.60
CA ALA A 117 -37.20 9.50 57.66
C ALA A 117 -36.97 10.95 58.12
N SER A 118 -36.65 11.89 57.22
CA SER A 118 -36.64 13.33 57.56
C SER A 118 -36.52 14.26 56.34
N TRP A 119 -36.69 15.57 56.57
CA TRP A 119 -36.81 16.62 55.55
C TRP A 119 -35.52 17.47 55.37
N TYR A 120 -34.42 17.17 56.08
CA TYR A 120 -33.24 18.05 56.19
C TYR A 120 -31.89 17.29 56.30
N GLY A 121 -31.50 16.58 55.23
CA GLY A 121 -30.17 15.99 55.06
C GLY A 121 -29.59 16.34 53.69
N TYR A 122 -28.28 16.55 53.65
CA TYR A 122 -27.50 16.88 52.46
C TYR A 122 -26.25 16.02 52.43
N GLN A 123 -26.03 15.34 51.30
CA GLN A 123 -24.84 14.54 51.03
C GLN A 123 -24.22 15.05 49.73
N GLU A 124 -22.91 15.22 49.76
CA GLU A 124 -22.13 15.52 48.56
C GLU A 124 -20.76 14.86 48.59
N VAL A 125 -20.23 14.64 47.39
CA VAL A 125 -18.81 14.43 47.16
C VAL A 125 -18.27 15.71 46.55
N ALA A 126 -17.22 16.24 47.15
CA ALA A 126 -16.59 17.50 46.76
C ALA A 126 -15.09 17.35 46.61
N VAL A 127 -14.48 18.28 45.87
CA VAL A 127 -13.04 18.31 45.61
C VAL A 127 -12.46 19.63 46.11
N SER A 128 -11.28 19.56 46.70
CA SER A 128 -10.54 20.75 47.16
C SER A 128 -9.07 20.71 46.73
N LEU A 129 -8.49 21.88 46.47
CA LEU A 129 -7.05 22.03 46.19
C LEU A 129 -6.23 22.34 47.46
N ASP A 130 -6.89 22.76 48.53
CA ASP A 130 -6.26 23.26 49.75
C ASP A 130 -6.78 22.60 51.04
N GLY A 131 -7.83 21.77 50.93
CA GLY A 131 -8.50 21.11 52.05
C GLY A 131 -9.52 22.00 52.77
N GLU A 132 -9.72 23.25 52.32
CA GLU A 132 -10.60 24.23 52.97
C GLU A 132 -11.71 24.73 52.03
N ASN A 133 -11.40 24.94 50.75
CA ASN A 133 -12.33 25.43 49.74
C ASN A 133 -12.80 24.27 48.85
N TRP A 134 -14.10 23.96 48.90
CA TRP A 134 -14.67 22.75 48.31
C TRP A 134 -15.58 23.06 47.11
N VAL A 135 -15.46 22.25 46.07
CA VAL A 135 -16.31 22.27 44.88
C VAL A 135 -17.09 20.96 44.80
N SER A 136 -18.41 21.04 44.93
CA SER A 136 -19.33 19.90 44.78
C SER A 136 -19.21 19.29 43.38
N ILE A 137 -18.89 18.00 43.30
CA ILE A 137 -18.82 17.24 42.03
C ILE A 137 -19.93 16.21 41.91
N HIS A 138 -20.52 15.82 43.02
CA HIS A 138 -21.69 14.96 43.08
C HIS A 138 -22.51 15.34 44.32
N ASN A 139 -23.83 15.42 44.18
CA ASN A 139 -24.71 15.66 45.31
C ASN A 139 -26.04 14.97 45.08
N GLY A 140 -26.70 14.64 46.17
CA GLY A 140 -28.00 14.00 46.16
C GLY A 140 -28.04 12.84 47.12
N TYR A 141 -29.27 12.48 47.49
CA TYR A 141 -29.55 11.31 48.28
C TYR A 141 -30.62 10.50 47.56
N VAL A 142 -30.35 9.21 47.38
CA VAL A 142 -31.33 8.23 46.93
C VAL A 142 -31.31 7.10 47.94
N GLU A 143 -32.47 6.78 48.53
CA GLU A 143 -32.56 5.58 49.36
C GLU A 143 -32.34 4.37 48.46
N ASP A 144 -31.28 3.65 48.75
CA ASP A 144 -30.97 2.42 48.05
C ASP A 144 -30.47 1.38 49.04
N LEU A 145 -31.26 0.31 49.14
CA LEU A 145 -30.97 -0.84 50.00
C LEU A 145 -30.06 -1.85 49.30
N GLU A 146 -29.37 -1.42 48.23
CA GLU A 146 -28.33 -2.12 47.49
C GLU A 146 -27.10 -1.21 47.33
N TRP A 147 -25.92 -1.83 47.15
CA TRP A 147 -24.69 -1.09 46.88
C TRP A 147 -24.63 -0.65 45.42
N ASN A 148 -24.37 0.64 45.18
CA ASN A 148 -24.24 1.21 43.84
C ASN A 148 -22.84 1.77 43.61
N GLN A 149 -22.30 1.55 42.42
CA GLN A 149 -21.10 2.26 42.00
C GLN A 149 -21.49 3.62 41.43
N ILE A 150 -20.94 4.69 42.00
CA ILE A 150 -21.05 6.05 41.48
C ILE A 150 -19.71 6.47 40.89
N THR A 151 -19.75 7.25 39.81
CA THR A 151 -18.58 7.84 39.17
C THR A 151 -18.81 9.33 38.94
N ALA A 152 -17.82 10.15 39.27
CA ALA A 152 -17.82 11.59 39.03
C ALA A 152 -16.56 12.02 38.27
N ASP A 153 -16.71 13.06 37.46
CA ASP A 153 -15.64 13.62 36.62
C ASP A 153 -14.70 14.50 37.44
N LEU A 154 -13.40 14.25 37.33
CA LEU A 154 -12.31 15.04 37.92
C LEU A 154 -11.46 15.74 36.87
N SER A 155 -11.84 15.73 35.59
CA SER A 155 -11.00 16.22 34.48
C SER A 155 -10.62 17.69 34.62
N LEU A 156 -11.44 18.53 35.26
CA LEU A 156 -11.12 19.93 35.55
C LEU A 156 -9.97 20.12 36.55
N PHE A 157 -9.61 19.07 37.30
CA PHE A 157 -8.59 19.09 38.33
C PHE A 157 -7.28 18.41 37.91
N VAL A 158 -7.20 17.89 36.68
CA VAL A 158 -5.95 17.41 36.09
C VAL A 158 -4.93 18.55 36.08
N GLY A 159 -3.69 18.25 36.47
CA GLY A 159 -2.60 19.22 36.65
C GLY A 159 -2.46 19.76 38.08
N PHE A 160 -3.31 19.35 39.02
CA PHE A 160 -3.26 19.75 40.42
C PHE A 160 -3.13 18.56 41.37
N GLN A 161 -2.77 18.82 42.62
CA GLN A 161 -2.98 17.88 43.72
C GLN A 161 -4.31 18.20 44.39
N VAL A 162 -5.13 17.19 44.68
CA VAL A 162 -6.50 17.38 45.16
C VAL A 162 -6.83 16.52 46.37
N TYR A 163 -7.80 16.97 47.14
CA TYR A 163 -8.51 16.18 48.14
C TYR A 163 -9.89 15.82 47.62
N VAL A 164 -10.35 14.61 47.90
CA VAL A 164 -11.75 14.19 47.71
C VAL A 164 -12.39 14.13 49.10
N GLY A 165 -13.51 14.82 49.27
CA GLY A 165 -14.25 14.92 50.51
C GLY A 165 -15.64 14.32 50.35
N PHE A 166 -16.02 13.43 51.26
CA PHE A 166 -17.39 12.99 51.45
C PHE A 166 -17.98 13.80 52.60
N HIS A 167 -19.03 14.55 52.31
CA HIS A 167 -19.60 15.54 53.21
C HIS A 167 -21.06 15.22 53.48
N TYR A 168 -21.40 15.14 54.76
CA TYR A 168 -22.75 15.03 55.25
C TYR A 168 -23.11 16.26 56.08
N ALA A 169 -24.21 16.93 55.74
CA ALA A 169 -24.79 18.00 56.55
C ALA A 169 -26.28 17.80 56.82
N GLY A 170 -26.74 17.86 58.07
CA GLY A 170 -28.16 17.73 58.39
C GLY A 170 -28.47 17.35 59.84
N SER A 171 -29.74 17.47 60.23
CA SER A 171 -30.18 17.33 61.63
C SER A 171 -30.95 16.04 61.94
N ASP A 172 -31.24 15.22 60.93
CA ASP A 172 -31.97 13.96 61.10
C ASP A 172 -31.30 12.90 60.19
N ALA A 173 -30.37 12.14 60.78
CA ALA A 173 -29.30 11.45 60.06
C ALA A 173 -29.75 10.29 59.15
N GLN A 174 -29.57 10.43 57.85
CA GLN A 174 -29.57 9.30 56.92
C GLN A 174 -28.28 8.51 57.13
N SER A 175 -28.31 7.20 56.89
CA SER A 175 -27.09 6.39 57.00
C SER A 175 -26.45 6.22 55.63
N TRP A 176 -25.16 6.54 55.54
CA TRP A 176 -24.39 6.52 54.29
C TRP A 176 -23.14 5.68 54.48
N TRP A 177 -23.00 4.65 53.66
CA TRP A 177 -21.79 3.86 53.59
C TRP A 177 -21.09 4.16 52.27
N ILE A 178 -19.76 4.26 52.35
CA ILE A 178 -18.86 4.55 51.24
C ILE A 178 -17.76 3.51 51.25
N ASP A 179 -17.48 2.91 50.11
CA ASP A 179 -16.50 1.85 49.96
C ASP A 179 -15.81 1.90 48.59
N ASP A 180 -14.71 1.17 48.40
CA ASP A 180 -13.96 1.03 47.14
C ASP A 180 -13.71 2.37 46.40
N VAL A 181 -13.27 3.40 47.13
CA VAL A 181 -12.98 4.72 46.56
C VAL A 181 -11.76 4.61 45.66
N THR A 182 -11.93 4.88 44.38
CA THR A 182 -10.87 4.79 43.37
C THR A 182 -10.80 6.07 42.56
N VAL A 183 -9.62 6.66 42.44
CA VAL A 183 -9.33 7.72 41.46
C VAL A 183 -8.52 7.15 40.32
N THR A 184 -9.03 7.29 39.10
CA THR A 184 -8.39 6.84 37.87
C THR A 184 -8.07 8.02 36.98
N ALA A 185 -6.82 8.13 36.53
CA ALA A 185 -6.38 9.08 35.51
C ALA A 185 -6.27 8.37 34.15
N HIS A 186 -6.58 9.10 33.09
CA HIS A 186 -6.54 8.63 31.71
C HIS A 186 -5.55 9.44 30.90
N THR A 187 -4.66 8.77 30.15
CA THR A 187 -3.76 9.43 29.20
C THR A 187 -4.30 9.34 27.78
N GLU A 188 -4.22 10.44 27.03
CA GLU A 188 -4.46 10.41 25.58
C GLU A 188 -3.18 9.96 24.86
N VAL A 189 -3.27 8.88 24.09
CA VAL A 189 -2.16 8.41 23.27
C VAL A 189 -2.10 9.29 22.02
N GLN A 190 -1.01 10.05 21.87
CA GLN A 190 -0.73 10.79 20.64
C GLN A 190 -0.30 9.80 19.54
N VAL A 191 -0.97 9.83 18.40
CA VAL A 191 -0.58 9.06 17.21
C VAL A 191 0.28 9.98 16.34
N LEU A 192 1.57 9.66 16.24
CA LEU A 192 2.51 10.38 15.39
C LEU A 192 2.35 9.95 13.93
N GLY A 193 2.39 10.90 13.02
CA GLY A 193 2.43 10.67 11.58
C GLY A 193 2.16 11.95 10.80
N CYS A 194 2.24 11.88 9.46
CA CYS A 194 1.89 13.02 8.62
C CYS A 194 0.38 13.29 8.66
N ASP A 195 -0.01 14.53 8.99
CA ASP A 195 -1.41 14.97 9.05
C ASP A 195 -1.87 15.76 7.80
N ASP A 196 -1.01 15.88 6.79
CA ASP A 196 -1.32 16.56 5.53
C ASP A 196 -1.95 15.60 4.52
N GLU A 197 -3.21 15.84 4.16
CA GLU A 197 -3.98 15.03 3.21
C GLU A 197 -3.36 14.98 1.79
N VAL A 198 -2.48 15.91 1.42
CA VAL A 198 -1.80 15.91 0.11
C VAL A 198 -0.46 15.17 0.11
N ALA A 199 0.03 14.74 1.28
CA ALA A 199 1.27 13.99 1.39
C ALA A 199 1.08 12.51 1.01
N ALA A 200 2.11 11.90 0.41
CA ALA A 200 2.10 10.51 -0.01
C ALA A 200 2.05 9.52 1.18
N ASN A 201 2.47 9.94 2.37
CA ASN A 201 2.45 9.16 3.60
C ASN A 201 1.46 9.70 4.65
N TYR A 202 0.38 10.37 4.20
CA TYR A 202 -0.71 10.81 5.06
C TYR A 202 -1.23 9.67 5.96
N ASN A 203 -1.39 9.96 7.25
CA ASN A 203 -1.94 9.06 8.23
C ASN A 203 -3.20 9.69 8.86
N ALA A 204 -4.37 9.18 8.48
CA ALA A 204 -5.66 9.67 8.99
C ALA A 204 -5.86 9.45 10.50
N ASP A 205 -5.09 8.55 11.11
CA ASP A 205 -5.14 8.30 12.55
C ASP A 205 -4.18 9.21 13.33
N ALA A 206 -3.30 9.98 12.65
CA ALA A 206 -2.37 10.87 13.31
C ALA A 206 -3.10 11.98 14.07
N THR A 207 -2.79 12.12 15.36
CA THR A 207 -3.29 13.20 16.21
C THR A 207 -2.23 14.29 16.43
N LEU A 208 -0.98 14.04 16.01
CA LEU A 208 0.11 15.00 16.06
C LEU A 208 1.08 14.79 14.88
N ASN A 209 1.30 15.85 14.11
CA ASN A 209 2.29 15.85 13.03
C ASN A 209 3.72 15.70 13.57
N ASP A 210 4.45 14.70 13.09
CA ASP A 210 5.84 14.41 13.48
C ASP A 210 6.88 14.95 12.49
N GLY A 211 6.45 15.69 11.47
CA GLY A 211 7.28 16.25 10.42
C GLY A 211 7.75 15.22 9.38
N SER A 212 7.16 14.01 9.36
CA SER A 212 7.54 12.95 8.42
C SER A 212 6.91 13.07 7.02
N CYS A 213 6.09 14.10 6.76
CA CYS A 213 5.39 14.26 5.48
C CYS A 213 6.35 14.22 4.28
N VAL A 214 6.03 13.39 3.29
CA VAL A 214 6.72 13.32 1.99
C VAL A 214 5.70 13.57 0.88
N TYR A 215 6.07 14.36 -0.14
CA TYR A 215 5.14 14.76 -1.19
C TYR A 215 5.50 14.12 -2.54
N PHE A 216 4.47 13.89 -3.36
CA PHE A 216 4.67 13.39 -4.71
C PHE A 216 5.50 14.37 -5.54
N GLY A 217 6.45 13.84 -6.31
CA GLY A 217 7.38 14.58 -7.15
C GLY A 217 8.67 15.01 -6.45
N GLU A 218 8.78 14.93 -5.12
CA GLU A 218 10.01 15.35 -4.41
C GLU A 218 11.19 14.38 -4.63
N SER A 219 10.91 13.13 -4.98
CA SER A 219 11.90 12.10 -5.25
C SER A 219 11.45 11.20 -6.39
N CYS A 220 12.40 10.48 -6.98
CA CYS A 220 12.10 9.51 -8.04
C CYS A 220 11.13 8.42 -7.57
N ASP A 221 11.27 7.95 -6.33
CA ASP A 221 10.38 6.92 -5.75
C ASP A 221 8.94 7.40 -5.54
N LEU A 222 8.75 8.72 -5.49
CA LEU A 222 7.44 9.37 -5.36
C LEU A 222 7.07 10.14 -6.63
N ALA A 223 7.63 9.78 -7.78
CA ALA A 223 7.39 10.46 -9.05
C ALA A 223 5.89 10.53 -9.40
N ILE A 224 5.49 11.63 -10.04
CA ILE A 224 4.12 11.88 -10.49
C ILE A 224 3.90 11.21 -11.85
N GLU A 225 2.75 10.54 -12.04
CA GLU A 225 2.40 9.97 -13.34
C GLU A 225 2.23 11.08 -14.39
N ALA A 226 3.01 11.00 -15.46
CA ALA A 226 2.87 11.83 -16.64
C ALA A 226 2.07 11.10 -17.73
N PHE A 227 1.44 11.86 -18.61
CA PHE A 227 0.66 11.33 -19.73
C PHE A 227 1.12 11.90 -21.07
N ASP A 228 0.73 11.23 -22.16
CA ASP A 228 0.95 11.70 -23.53
C ASP A 228 0.18 13.01 -23.77
N GLY A 229 0.91 14.10 -24.02
CA GLY A 229 0.43 15.47 -24.03
C GLY A 229 1.11 16.36 -22.99
N ALA A 230 0.42 17.45 -22.61
CA ALA A 230 0.97 18.50 -21.76
C ALA A 230 0.81 18.19 -20.26
N ASN A 231 1.92 18.19 -19.54
CA ASN A 231 2.03 17.90 -18.12
C ASN A 231 2.45 19.16 -17.35
N ALA A 232 1.78 19.46 -16.25
CA ALA A 232 2.06 20.64 -15.43
C ALA A 232 3.14 20.36 -14.39
N VAL A 233 4.06 21.30 -14.26
CA VAL A 233 5.10 21.37 -13.23
C VAL A 233 4.72 22.47 -12.26
N ASN A 234 4.52 22.11 -10.98
CA ASN A 234 4.05 22.99 -9.91
C ASN A 234 5.05 22.98 -8.74
N GLY A 235 6.30 23.32 -9.05
CA GLY A 235 7.46 23.31 -8.18
C GLY A 235 8.68 22.80 -8.94
N THR A 236 9.88 23.20 -8.54
CA THR A 236 11.12 22.58 -9.04
C THR A 236 12.13 22.38 -7.92
N PRO A 237 12.89 21.27 -7.93
CA PRO A 237 12.81 20.15 -8.86
C PRO A 237 11.60 19.23 -8.60
N MET A 238 11.05 18.61 -9.65
CA MET A 238 9.95 17.64 -9.55
C MET A 238 10.20 16.41 -10.43
N TRP A 239 9.82 15.24 -9.91
CA TRP A 239 9.95 13.94 -10.58
C TRP A 239 8.62 13.48 -11.17
N TYR A 240 8.71 12.93 -12.38
CA TYR A 240 7.62 12.32 -13.11
C TYR A 240 8.00 10.92 -13.58
N PHE A 241 7.00 10.09 -13.90
CA PHE A 241 7.23 8.84 -14.62
C PHE A 241 6.24 8.67 -15.76
N TYR A 242 6.65 8.00 -16.82
CA TYR A 242 5.80 7.67 -17.96
C TYR A 242 5.96 6.20 -18.32
N THR A 243 4.85 5.48 -18.45
CA THR A 243 4.82 4.06 -18.82
C THR A 243 4.28 3.91 -20.23
N ALA A 244 5.06 3.26 -21.11
CA ALA A 244 4.67 3.05 -22.50
C ALA A 244 3.55 2.01 -22.62
N THR A 245 2.52 2.29 -23.43
CA THR A 245 1.47 1.31 -23.74
C THR A 245 1.78 0.43 -24.96
N ALA A 246 2.85 0.75 -25.70
CA ALA A 246 3.38 0.01 -26.83
C ALA A 246 4.89 0.28 -26.92
N SER A 247 5.62 -0.47 -27.73
CA SER A 247 7.01 -0.13 -28.06
C SER A 247 7.03 1.05 -29.04
N GLY A 248 7.86 2.05 -28.80
CA GLY A 248 7.94 3.24 -29.63
C GLY A 248 8.85 4.31 -29.04
N THR A 249 8.74 5.54 -29.53
CA THR A 249 9.58 6.66 -29.12
C THR A 249 8.74 7.68 -28.34
N ALA A 250 9.20 8.04 -27.14
CA ALA A 250 8.68 9.16 -26.38
C ALA A 250 9.57 10.40 -26.58
N THR A 251 8.99 11.45 -27.16
CA THR A 251 9.62 12.76 -27.32
C THR A 251 9.20 13.67 -26.17
N ILE A 252 10.17 14.12 -25.37
CA ILE A 252 9.98 15.01 -24.23
C ILE A 252 10.46 16.40 -24.60
N SER A 253 9.61 17.41 -24.38
CA SER A 253 9.90 18.81 -24.67
C SER A 253 9.37 19.73 -23.57
N ALA A 254 9.92 20.94 -23.45
CA ALA A 254 9.43 21.97 -22.53
C ALA A 254 9.10 23.26 -23.29
N SER A 255 8.34 24.16 -22.65
CA SER A 255 7.99 25.44 -23.26
C SER A 255 9.25 26.25 -23.63
N PRO A 256 9.33 26.86 -24.84
CA PRO A 256 10.50 27.62 -25.26
C PRO A 256 10.83 28.79 -24.33
N GLY A 257 12.11 29.02 -24.04
CA GLY A 257 12.58 30.14 -23.22
C GLY A 257 12.67 29.88 -21.71
N LEU A 258 12.42 28.64 -21.28
CA LEU A 258 12.70 28.17 -19.91
C LEU A 258 14.18 27.77 -19.79
N PHE A 259 14.74 27.76 -18.58
CA PHE A 259 16.03 27.12 -18.35
C PHE A 259 15.82 25.84 -17.55
N THR A 260 15.56 24.73 -18.24
CA THR A 260 15.32 23.46 -17.56
C THR A 260 16.62 22.67 -17.45
N GLN A 261 16.82 21.95 -16.35
CA GLN A 261 17.75 20.84 -16.29
C GLN A 261 16.90 19.57 -16.25
N THR A 262 16.75 18.94 -17.42
CA THR A 262 15.90 17.75 -17.53
C THR A 262 16.75 16.49 -17.60
N GLY A 263 16.44 15.52 -16.73
CA GLY A 263 17.05 14.19 -16.74
C GLY A 263 16.02 13.11 -17.04
N VAL A 264 16.37 12.12 -17.85
CA VAL A 264 15.52 10.94 -18.10
C VAL A 264 16.27 9.67 -17.72
N PHE A 265 15.60 8.79 -16.96
CA PHE A 265 16.19 7.63 -16.30
C PHE A 265 15.36 6.38 -16.55
N SER A 266 16.02 5.23 -16.71
CA SER A 266 15.38 3.91 -16.82
C SER A 266 14.87 3.38 -15.47
N SER A 267 15.39 3.89 -14.36
CA SER A 267 15.01 3.49 -13.00
C SER A 267 15.41 4.55 -11.95
N CYS A 268 14.89 4.40 -10.73
CA CYS A 268 15.27 5.23 -9.57
C CYS A 268 16.54 4.74 -8.85
N GLU A 269 17.15 3.62 -9.26
CA GLU A 269 18.42 3.18 -8.70
C GLU A 269 19.53 4.13 -9.16
N LEU A 270 20.30 4.69 -8.21
CA LEU A 270 21.41 5.61 -8.46
C LEU A 270 22.46 4.97 -9.40
N GLY A 271 22.31 5.09 -10.72
CA GLY A 271 23.27 4.45 -11.62
C GLY A 271 23.09 4.49 -13.12
N GLU A 272 21.90 4.65 -13.70
CA GLU A 272 21.76 4.73 -15.17
C GLU A 272 21.27 6.10 -15.62
N PHE A 273 22.25 6.97 -15.85
CA PHE A 273 22.07 8.30 -16.41
C PHE A 273 22.05 8.19 -17.94
N THR A 274 20.89 8.30 -18.58
CA THR A 274 20.83 8.13 -20.05
C THR A 274 21.00 9.46 -20.77
N PHE A 275 20.34 10.55 -20.34
CA PHE A 275 20.50 11.87 -20.96
C PHE A 275 20.24 13.04 -19.98
N ASN A 276 21.03 14.11 -20.09
CA ASN A 276 20.79 15.42 -19.45
C ASN A 276 20.82 16.49 -20.53
N ALA A 277 19.70 17.21 -20.69
CA ALA A 277 19.60 18.28 -21.66
C ALA A 277 18.85 19.48 -21.07
N ASP A 278 19.25 20.68 -21.50
CA ASP A 278 18.48 21.90 -21.31
C ASP A 278 17.44 22.01 -22.42
N LEU A 279 16.17 21.71 -22.09
CA LEU A 279 15.09 21.68 -23.06
C LEU A 279 14.68 23.07 -23.56
N GLY A 280 15.09 24.14 -22.88
CA GLY A 280 14.57 25.50 -23.13
C GLY A 280 15.57 26.52 -23.70
N ASN A 281 16.70 26.06 -24.28
CA ASN A 281 17.79 26.84 -24.91
C ASN A 281 17.53 28.35 -25.10
N ASN A 282 18.16 29.14 -24.25
CA ASN A 282 17.90 30.57 -24.08
C ASN A 282 18.64 31.49 -25.07
N SER A 283 18.86 31.07 -26.32
CA SER A 283 19.63 31.89 -27.28
C SER A 283 19.27 31.78 -28.77
N GLY A 284 18.30 30.96 -29.19
CA GLY A 284 17.91 30.94 -30.60
C GLY A 284 16.99 29.80 -31.03
N SER A 285 15.71 30.13 -31.13
CA SER A 285 14.71 29.61 -32.08
C SER A 285 14.30 28.13 -32.14
N GLU A 286 14.96 27.17 -31.50
CA GLU A 286 14.45 25.78 -31.45
C GLU A 286 14.60 25.21 -30.03
N GLY A 287 13.48 24.80 -29.41
CA GLY A 287 13.50 24.07 -28.14
C GLY A 287 14.16 22.71 -28.35
N TYR A 288 14.96 22.26 -27.38
CA TYR A 288 15.57 20.93 -27.47
C TYR A 288 14.53 19.89 -27.07
N THR A 289 14.58 18.72 -27.70
CA THR A 289 13.75 17.56 -27.33
C THR A 289 14.65 16.41 -26.88
N ILE A 290 14.16 15.59 -25.96
CA ILE A 290 14.79 14.31 -25.61
C ILE A 290 13.89 13.22 -26.17
N ASP A 291 14.42 12.45 -27.12
CA ASP A 291 13.74 11.27 -27.68
C ASP A 291 14.27 10.02 -26.97
N VAL A 292 13.35 9.20 -26.45
CA VAL A 292 13.67 7.96 -25.75
C VAL A 292 12.85 6.82 -26.33
N ASP A 293 13.53 5.82 -26.86
CA ASP A 293 12.88 4.56 -27.26
C ASP A 293 12.54 3.76 -26.01
N ILE A 294 11.27 3.41 -25.88
CA ILE A 294 10.70 2.71 -24.74
C ILE A 294 9.91 1.49 -25.22
N ALA A 295 10.21 0.33 -24.65
CA ALA A 295 9.46 -0.89 -24.95
C ALA A 295 8.10 -0.89 -24.25
N GLU A 296 7.14 -1.63 -24.80
CA GLU A 296 5.81 -1.81 -24.19
C GLU A 296 5.92 -2.20 -22.70
N GLY A 297 5.16 -1.49 -21.85
CA GLY A 297 5.11 -1.72 -20.41
C GLY A 297 6.36 -1.25 -19.64
N SER A 298 7.38 -0.74 -20.33
CA SER A 298 8.54 -0.13 -19.67
C SER A 298 8.20 1.27 -19.17
N THR A 299 8.87 1.70 -18.10
CA THR A 299 8.67 3.00 -17.47
C THR A 299 9.97 3.80 -17.52
N VAL A 300 9.87 5.08 -17.80
CA VAL A 300 10.96 6.05 -17.68
C VAL A 300 10.62 7.07 -16.61
N PHE A 301 11.62 7.53 -15.88
CA PHE A 301 11.51 8.57 -14.87
C PHE A 301 12.12 9.87 -15.40
N ILE A 302 11.47 10.99 -15.16
CA ILE A 302 11.78 12.28 -15.74
C ILE A 302 11.93 13.29 -14.60
N LEU A 303 13.14 13.82 -14.42
CA LEU A 303 13.42 14.93 -13.52
C LEU A 303 13.22 16.24 -14.28
N MET A 304 12.32 17.08 -13.78
CA MET A 304 12.08 18.43 -14.26
C MET A 304 12.62 19.42 -13.22
N ASP A 305 13.76 20.02 -13.50
CA ASP A 305 14.35 21.07 -12.67
C ASP A 305 14.42 22.38 -13.46
N SER A 306 14.25 23.52 -12.79
CA SER A 306 14.39 24.85 -13.40
C SER A 306 15.52 25.61 -12.73
N SER A 307 16.36 26.28 -13.52
CA SER A 307 17.54 27.01 -13.01
C SER A 307 17.34 28.52 -12.92
N ASN A 308 16.13 29.02 -13.21
CA ASN A 308 15.78 30.44 -13.28
C ASN A 308 14.65 30.85 -12.32
N ASP A 309 14.38 30.07 -11.27
CA ASP A 309 13.33 30.32 -10.26
C ASP A 309 11.89 30.36 -10.86
N GLU A 310 11.67 29.77 -12.04
CA GLU A 310 10.32 29.57 -12.60
C GLU A 310 9.74 28.27 -12.04
N ASP A 311 9.06 28.39 -10.91
CA ASP A 311 8.51 27.23 -10.19
C ASP A 311 7.28 26.61 -10.89
N GLN A 312 6.76 27.22 -11.97
CA GLN A 312 5.57 26.72 -12.67
C GLN A 312 5.70 26.77 -14.19
N PHE A 313 5.66 25.60 -14.82
CA PHE A 313 5.69 25.49 -16.28
C PHE A 313 5.01 24.21 -16.78
N GLN A 314 5.04 23.99 -18.10
CA GLN A 314 4.56 22.75 -18.71
C GLN A 314 5.66 22.10 -19.56
N PHE A 315 5.74 20.79 -19.46
CA PHE A 315 6.45 19.94 -20.40
C PHE A 315 5.44 19.08 -21.18
N THR A 316 5.82 18.64 -22.37
CA THR A 316 5.00 17.79 -23.22
C THR A 316 5.72 16.48 -23.47
N ILE A 317 5.01 15.37 -23.29
CA ILE A 317 5.41 14.06 -23.84
C ILE A 317 4.62 13.87 -25.12
N THR A 318 5.26 13.41 -26.19
CA THR A 318 4.57 12.94 -27.39
C THR A 318 5.05 11.52 -27.65
N PHE A 319 4.13 10.57 -27.62
CA PHE A 319 4.45 9.17 -27.85
C PHE A 319 4.06 8.72 -29.26
N GLU A 320 5.02 8.26 -30.03
CA GLU A 320 4.79 7.63 -31.33
C GLU A 320 5.04 6.12 -31.22
N ALA A 321 3.97 5.33 -31.38
CA ALA A 321 4.09 3.88 -31.41
C ALA A 321 4.91 3.45 -32.63
N GLY A 322 5.87 2.56 -32.40
CA GLY A 322 6.68 2.01 -33.47
C GLY A 322 5.89 1.02 -34.33
N ILE A 323 6.38 0.82 -35.55
CA ILE A 323 5.88 -0.17 -36.48
C ILE A 323 6.78 -1.40 -36.35
N ASP A 324 6.22 -2.52 -35.90
CA ASP A 324 6.95 -3.77 -35.78
C ASP A 324 7.12 -4.45 -37.16
N GLY A 325 8.30 -5.02 -37.39
CA GLY A 325 8.57 -5.88 -38.54
C GLY A 325 10.06 -6.07 -38.80
N CYS A 326 10.41 -6.94 -39.74
CA CYS A 326 11.80 -7.16 -40.08
C CYS A 326 12.46 -5.89 -40.66
N MET A 327 13.50 -5.41 -39.99
CA MET A 327 14.27 -4.22 -40.41
C MET A 327 15.48 -4.56 -41.30
N ASP A 328 15.79 -5.84 -41.50
CA ASP A 328 16.90 -6.28 -42.35
C ASP A 328 16.50 -6.24 -43.84
N ALA A 329 17.18 -5.39 -44.62
CA ALA A 329 16.91 -5.21 -46.04
C ALA A 329 17.22 -6.46 -46.90
N ASP A 330 17.99 -7.41 -46.38
CA ASP A 330 18.30 -8.66 -47.05
C ASP A 330 17.28 -9.78 -46.76
N ALA A 331 16.35 -9.56 -45.82
CA ALA A 331 15.28 -10.51 -45.51
C ALA A 331 14.16 -10.49 -46.57
N THR A 332 13.56 -11.65 -46.82
CA THR A 332 12.45 -11.80 -47.77
C THR A 332 11.15 -11.14 -47.31
N ASN A 333 11.01 -10.90 -46.01
CA ASN A 333 9.88 -10.21 -45.40
C ASN A 333 10.26 -8.85 -44.81
N TYR A 334 11.32 -8.21 -45.34
CA TYR A 334 11.70 -6.84 -44.99
C TYR A 334 10.51 -5.88 -45.07
N ASN A 335 10.32 -5.10 -44.01
CA ASN A 335 9.32 -4.04 -43.94
C ASN A 335 10.03 -2.68 -43.84
N ALA A 336 9.97 -1.89 -44.91
CA ALA A 336 10.60 -0.57 -44.97
C ALA A 336 9.95 0.46 -44.03
N ASP A 337 8.72 0.23 -43.60
CA ASP A 337 8.02 1.09 -42.64
C ASP A 337 8.30 0.67 -41.18
N ALA A 338 8.96 -0.48 -40.94
CA ALA A 338 9.27 -0.94 -39.59
C ALA A 338 10.26 0.00 -38.90
N THR A 339 9.93 0.41 -37.67
CA THR A 339 10.79 1.20 -36.79
C THR A 339 11.38 0.36 -35.65
N ASN A 340 10.81 -0.82 -35.39
CA ASN A 340 11.27 -1.78 -34.39
C ASN A 340 11.44 -3.17 -35.05
N ASP A 341 12.57 -3.82 -34.80
CA ASP A 341 12.81 -5.20 -35.24
C ASP A 341 12.09 -6.17 -34.28
N ASP A 342 11.09 -6.88 -34.80
CA ASP A 342 10.32 -7.88 -34.04
C ASP A 342 10.93 -9.28 -34.09
N GLY A 343 12.09 -9.43 -34.74
CA GLY A 343 12.77 -10.71 -34.92
C GLY A 343 12.06 -11.65 -35.89
N SER A 344 11.12 -11.15 -36.70
CA SER A 344 10.38 -11.94 -37.69
C SER A 344 11.16 -12.22 -38.98
N CYS A 345 12.38 -11.70 -39.14
CA CYS A 345 13.14 -11.78 -40.40
C CYS A 345 13.26 -13.22 -40.95
N GLU A 346 12.77 -13.42 -42.16
CA GLU A 346 12.90 -14.63 -42.96
C GLU A 346 13.95 -14.40 -44.04
N TYR A 347 14.84 -15.37 -44.27
CA TYR A 347 15.91 -15.27 -45.26
C TYR A 347 15.79 -16.37 -46.30
N SER A 348 16.15 -16.04 -47.55
CA SER A 348 16.20 -17.02 -48.63
C SER A 348 17.32 -18.04 -48.42
N CYS A 349 17.19 -19.24 -49.02
CA CYS A 349 18.24 -20.26 -48.97
C CYS A 349 19.57 -19.76 -49.57
N GLU A 350 19.49 -18.88 -50.58
CA GLU A 350 20.66 -18.24 -51.19
C GLU A 350 21.40 -17.33 -50.19
N TYR A 351 20.65 -16.54 -49.41
CA TYR A 351 21.24 -15.65 -48.40
C TYR A 351 21.93 -16.42 -47.27
N LEU A 352 21.34 -17.54 -46.82
CA LEU A 352 21.93 -18.38 -45.79
C LEU A 352 23.12 -19.23 -46.30
N GLY A 353 23.40 -19.20 -47.61
CA GLY A 353 24.40 -20.08 -48.23
C GLY A 353 24.02 -21.56 -48.19
N LEU A 354 22.72 -21.86 -47.98
CA LEU A 354 22.19 -23.21 -47.76
C LEU A 354 21.67 -23.88 -49.04
N GLY A 355 22.28 -23.56 -50.18
CA GLY A 355 22.04 -24.25 -51.45
C GLY A 355 20.70 -23.93 -52.15
N THR A 356 20.14 -24.95 -52.81
CA THR A 356 19.03 -24.83 -53.77
C THR A 356 17.69 -25.08 -53.08
N THR A 357 16.69 -24.22 -53.33
CA THR A 357 15.31 -24.47 -52.86
C THR A 357 14.72 -25.67 -53.59
N VAL A 358 14.26 -26.67 -52.82
CA VAL A 358 13.53 -27.82 -53.34
C VAL A 358 12.15 -27.87 -52.67
N SER A 359 11.10 -27.81 -53.48
CA SER A 359 9.71 -27.88 -52.98
C SER A 359 8.83 -28.72 -53.89
N CYS A 360 7.94 -29.54 -53.35
CA CYS A 360 6.98 -30.32 -54.11
C CYS A 360 5.59 -30.16 -53.49
N ASP A 361 4.69 -29.45 -54.16
CA ASP A 361 3.33 -29.18 -53.66
C ASP A 361 2.41 -28.71 -54.83
N GLY A 362 1.18 -28.29 -54.54
CA GLY A 362 0.27 -27.61 -55.46
C GLY A 362 -0.89 -28.45 -56.00
N GLY A 363 -0.87 -29.78 -55.79
CA GLY A 363 -1.84 -30.72 -56.35
C GLY A 363 -2.62 -31.55 -55.33
N SER A 364 -3.47 -32.42 -55.84
CA SER A 364 -4.20 -33.41 -55.04
C SER A 364 -3.39 -34.71 -54.91
N PHE A 365 -3.83 -35.60 -54.01
CA PHE A 365 -3.28 -36.97 -53.87
C PHE A 365 -1.78 -37.07 -53.54
N GLN A 366 -1.22 -36.04 -52.92
CA GLN A 366 0.19 -35.90 -52.51
C GLN A 366 0.89 -37.17 -51.96
N GLY A 367 0.17 -38.07 -51.30
CA GLY A 367 0.71 -39.33 -50.78
C GLY A 367 1.14 -40.36 -51.84
N GLU A 368 0.82 -40.16 -53.12
CA GLU A 368 1.29 -40.99 -54.23
C GLU A 368 2.54 -40.47 -54.93
N VAL A 369 2.89 -39.21 -54.66
CA VAL A 369 4.01 -38.46 -55.25
C VAL A 369 5.30 -38.81 -54.53
N SER A 370 6.30 -39.31 -55.27
CA SER A 370 7.66 -39.39 -54.74
C SER A 370 8.73 -39.14 -55.78
N TRP A 371 9.84 -38.54 -55.34
CA TRP A 371 10.95 -38.14 -56.19
C TRP A 371 12.30 -38.35 -55.52
N THR A 372 13.33 -38.54 -56.33
CA THR A 372 14.73 -38.57 -55.88
C THR A 372 15.61 -37.75 -56.82
N ILE A 373 16.52 -36.98 -56.24
CA ILE A 373 17.59 -36.28 -56.95
C ILE A 373 18.88 -37.07 -56.70
N ASN A 374 19.47 -37.58 -57.76
CA ASN A 374 20.66 -38.41 -57.73
C ASN A 374 21.85 -37.71 -58.38
N ASP A 375 23.05 -37.98 -57.87
CA ASP A 375 24.30 -37.52 -58.46
C ASP A 375 24.54 -38.20 -59.82
N CYS A 376 24.88 -37.42 -60.85
CA CYS A 376 25.10 -37.93 -62.21
C CYS A 376 26.29 -38.91 -62.32
N ILE A 377 27.30 -38.77 -61.47
CA ILE A 377 28.59 -39.45 -61.57
C ILE A 377 28.57 -40.73 -60.73
N THR A 378 28.10 -40.64 -59.49
CA THR A 378 28.10 -41.75 -58.53
C THR A 378 26.78 -42.54 -58.54
N GLY A 379 25.68 -41.92 -58.99
CA GLY A 379 24.32 -42.48 -58.91
C GLY A 379 23.72 -42.45 -57.51
N GLU A 380 24.42 -41.90 -56.52
CA GLU A 380 23.96 -41.79 -55.13
C GLU A 380 22.76 -40.85 -55.02
N VAL A 381 21.81 -41.18 -54.14
CA VAL A 381 20.66 -40.31 -53.85
C VAL A 381 21.13 -39.15 -52.97
N MET A 382 21.09 -37.94 -53.51
CA MET A 382 21.46 -36.71 -52.81
C MET A 382 20.29 -36.16 -51.99
N LEU A 383 19.07 -36.24 -52.54
CA LEU A 383 17.84 -35.83 -51.88
C LEU A 383 16.67 -36.69 -52.34
N ALA A 384 15.69 -36.92 -51.46
CA ALA A 384 14.47 -37.62 -51.79
C ALA A 384 13.29 -37.05 -50.99
N GLY A 385 12.11 -37.06 -51.57
CA GLY A 385 10.91 -36.55 -50.93
C GLY A 385 9.62 -36.99 -51.61
N GLY A 386 8.51 -36.49 -51.09
CA GLY A 386 7.18 -36.61 -51.68
C GLY A 386 6.51 -35.25 -51.76
N ALA A 387 5.19 -35.22 -51.77
CA ALA A 387 4.42 -34.01 -51.53
C ALA A 387 3.63 -34.13 -50.20
N PRO A 388 3.44 -33.02 -49.44
CA PRO A 388 4.12 -31.75 -49.61
C PRO A 388 5.59 -31.84 -49.13
N TYR A 389 6.48 -31.09 -49.76
CA TYR A 389 7.88 -30.93 -49.35
C TYR A 389 8.32 -29.48 -49.58
N SER A 390 9.05 -28.90 -48.62
CA SER A 390 9.61 -27.55 -48.76
C SER A 390 10.76 -27.37 -47.76
N GLU A 391 11.99 -27.57 -48.22
CA GLU A 391 13.20 -27.38 -47.39
C GLU A 391 14.31 -26.74 -48.22
N CYS A 392 15.18 -25.95 -47.56
CA CYS A 392 16.46 -25.57 -48.14
C CYS A 392 17.40 -26.77 -48.08
N SER A 393 18.08 -27.08 -49.19
CA SER A 393 19.00 -28.21 -49.26
C SER A 393 20.37 -27.77 -49.76
N ASP A 394 21.41 -28.12 -48.99
CA ASP A 394 22.83 -27.88 -49.31
C ASP A 394 23.35 -28.78 -50.47
N ILE A 395 22.46 -29.39 -51.25
CA ILE A 395 22.85 -30.23 -52.38
C ILE A 395 23.52 -29.38 -53.46
N ASP A 396 24.72 -29.79 -53.87
CA ASP A 396 25.44 -29.19 -55.00
C ASP A 396 24.91 -29.78 -56.31
N LEU A 397 24.13 -29.00 -57.05
CA LEU A 397 23.58 -29.38 -58.35
C LEU A 397 24.42 -28.86 -59.53
N SER A 398 25.56 -28.20 -59.26
CA SER A 398 26.37 -27.56 -60.30
C SER A 398 27.02 -28.54 -61.28
N ALA A 399 27.23 -29.80 -60.86
CA ALA A 399 27.73 -30.89 -61.69
C ALA A 399 26.62 -31.58 -62.53
N GLY A 400 25.38 -31.13 -62.41
CA GLY A 400 24.19 -31.79 -62.96
C GLY A 400 23.62 -32.84 -62.02
N PHE A 401 22.38 -33.26 -62.28
CA PHE A 401 21.70 -34.30 -61.52
C PHE A 401 20.76 -35.16 -62.39
N VAL A 402 20.41 -36.33 -61.86
CA VAL A 402 19.36 -37.19 -62.40
C VAL A 402 18.16 -37.12 -61.46
N LEU A 403 17.05 -36.56 -61.95
CA LEU A 403 15.78 -36.50 -61.24
C LEU A 403 14.92 -37.71 -61.63
N ASN A 404 14.52 -38.50 -60.63
CA ASN A 404 13.54 -39.57 -60.80
C ASN A 404 12.24 -39.13 -60.14
N MET A 405 11.14 -39.24 -60.88
CA MET A 405 9.79 -38.91 -60.43
C MET A 405 8.92 -40.15 -60.57
N THR A 406 8.08 -40.41 -59.58
CA THR A 406 7.20 -41.58 -59.54
C THR A 406 5.83 -41.23 -59.00
N ASP A 407 4.84 -41.89 -59.56
CA ASP A 407 3.45 -41.87 -59.18
C ASP A 407 2.99 -43.30 -58.91
N SER A 408 2.46 -43.55 -57.71
CA SER A 408 2.10 -44.91 -57.30
C SER A 408 0.86 -45.48 -58.01
N TRP A 409 0.04 -44.63 -58.65
CA TRP A 409 -1.21 -45.03 -59.31
C TRP A 409 -1.16 -44.93 -60.84
N GLY A 410 -0.15 -44.25 -61.37
CA GLY A 410 0.15 -44.18 -62.79
C GLY A 410 -0.77 -43.25 -63.60
N ASP A 411 -1.48 -42.33 -62.94
CA ASP A 411 -2.36 -41.35 -63.57
C ASP A 411 -1.80 -39.91 -63.56
N GLY A 412 -0.53 -39.76 -63.15
CA GLY A 412 0.18 -38.49 -63.08
C GLY A 412 -0.01 -37.79 -61.73
N TRP A 413 0.77 -36.75 -61.50
CA TRP A 413 0.89 -36.07 -60.21
C TRP A 413 -0.27 -35.13 -59.87
N ASN A 414 -1.36 -35.13 -60.64
CA ASN A 414 -2.62 -34.46 -60.28
C ASN A 414 -2.47 -32.99 -59.85
N GLY A 415 -1.55 -32.27 -60.52
CA GLY A 415 -1.25 -30.86 -60.27
C GLY A 415 -0.10 -30.59 -59.30
N ASN A 416 0.51 -31.62 -58.69
CA ASN A 416 1.71 -31.44 -57.89
C ASN A 416 2.90 -31.12 -58.80
N VAL A 417 3.72 -30.16 -58.37
CA VAL A 417 4.88 -29.68 -59.11
C VAL A 417 6.07 -29.70 -58.18
N LEU A 418 7.12 -30.40 -58.57
CA LEU A 418 8.44 -30.33 -57.95
C LEU A 418 9.20 -29.14 -58.54
N THR A 419 9.63 -28.23 -57.70
CA THR A 419 10.53 -27.12 -58.05
C THR A 419 11.91 -27.43 -57.51
N VAL A 420 12.93 -27.35 -58.36
CA VAL A 420 14.35 -27.49 -58.00
C VAL A 420 15.06 -26.26 -58.54
N GLY A 421 15.40 -25.32 -57.65
CA GLY A 421 15.95 -24.03 -58.04
C GLY A 421 14.93 -23.23 -58.85
N ALA A 422 15.28 -22.87 -60.09
CA ALA A 422 14.40 -22.12 -60.99
C ALA A 422 13.53 -23.01 -61.89
N ASP A 423 13.79 -24.31 -61.93
CA ASP A 423 13.12 -25.24 -62.84
C ASP A 423 12.00 -26.03 -62.14
N THR A 424 10.96 -26.37 -62.90
CA THR A 424 9.80 -27.09 -62.41
C THR A 424 9.58 -28.39 -63.17
N TYR A 425 9.14 -29.43 -62.47
CA TYR A 425 8.94 -30.78 -62.97
C TYR A 425 7.61 -31.35 -62.46
N THR A 426 6.94 -32.15 -63.28
CA THR A 426 5.68 -32.83 -62.94
C THR A 426 5.56 -34.11 -63.76
N LEU A 427 4.60 -34.96 -63.40
CA LEU A 427 4.11 -36.06 -64.24
C LEU A 427 2.69 -35.71 -64.68
N ASP A 428 2.49 -35.48 -65.97
CA ASP A 428 1.19 -35.09 -66.52
C ASP A 428 0.74 -36.00 -67.68
N GLY A 429 1.51 -37.04 -67.99
CA GLY A 429 1.27 -37.94 -69.12
C GLY A 429 1.60 -37.33 -70.47
N ILE A 430 2.24 -36.15 -70.51
CA ILE A 430 2.67 -35.46 -71.72
C ILE A 430 4.21 -35.53 -71.77
N ALA A 431 4.70 -36.48 -72.57
CA ALA A 431 6.12 -36.87 -72.67
C ALA A 431 6.64 -37.78 -71.54
N ASP A 432 5.80 -38.12 -70.57
CA ASP A 432 5.96 -39.22 -69.61
C ASP A 432 4.80 -40.24 -69.71
N ASP A 433 4.85 -41.33 -68.95
CA ASP A 433 3.82 -42.39 -68.95
C ASP A 433 2.78 -42.26 -67.83
N GLY A 434 2.79 -41.15 -67.08
CA GLY A 434 1.95 -40.88 -65.92
C GLY A 434 2.35 -41.63 -64.66
N SER A 435 3.26 -42.62 -64.74
CA SER A 435 3.69 -43.42 -63.59
C SER A 435 5.12 -43.12 -63.18
N SER A 436 6.00 -42.81 -64.12
CA SER A 436 7.37 -42.43 -63.82
C SER A 436 7.99 -41.61 -64.94
N ALA A 437 8.92 -40.73 -64.55
CA ALA A 437 9.81 -40.08 -65.49
C ALA A 437 11.21 -39.95 -64.90
N GLN A 438 12.19 -39.91 -65.79
CA GLN A 438 13.55 -39.56 -65.45
C GLN A 438 13.98 -38.36 -66.28
N VAL A 439 14.46 -37.32 -65.61
CA VAL A 439 14.99 -36.11 -66.24
C VAL A 439 16.47 -36.02 -65.90
N ILE A 440 17.29 -35.84 -66.93
CA ILE A 440 18.74 -35.71 -66.81
C ILE A 440 19.07 -34.25 -67.07
N VAL A 441 19.62 -33.56 -66.08
CA VAL A 441 19.91 -32.13 -66.14
C VAL A 441 21.41 -31.93 -65.98
N GLY A 442 22.07 -31.34 -66.98
CA GLY A 442 23.46 -30.91 -66.87
C GLY A 442 24.53 -32.01 -66.78
N CYS A 443 24.16 -33.30 -66.72
CA CYS A 443 25.15 -34.39 -66.74
C CYS A 443 25.92 -34.40 -68.08
N ALA A 444 27.25 -34.30 -68.04
CA ALA A 444 28.14 -34.26 -69.21
C ALA A 444 29.04 -35.49 -69.34
#